data_AF-A0A5N6M3A1-F1
#
_entry.id   AF-A0A5N6M3A1-F1
#
_cell.length_a   1.000
_cell.length_b   1.000
_cell.length_c   1.000
_cell.angle_alpha   90.00
_cell.angle_beta   90.00
_cell.angle_gamma   90.00
#
_symmetry.space_group_name_H-M   'P 1'
#
loop_
_entity.id
_entity.type
_entity.pdbx_description
1 polymer ?
#
loop_
_entity_poly.entity_id
_entity_poly.type
_entity_poly.pdbx_seq_one_letter_code
_entity_poly.pdbx_strand_id
1 'polypeptide(L)'
;MASNPTSIYFIILCIFTLFFKPLIAESNSSFSFQNFNKSSSFESVLALYGDAKVEHDGSSIQLTGPLESSAGRVIFKNPIKFYGGIPKKLVSFSTYFSFSISSGSRNGDGLAFVVFSDGYPVDLFDDNGSYGLSNGDDFKFLSVEFDTLMDDKYGDMNGNHVGIDLSNFVSLKATNLSLANLGLDSGNRLQVWIDYESSSRRLEVRMSKFGSNRPVDPLLLQQIDLPKIWPDNEGFFVGLSSFNRNSSQLCNVYSWSFKTRQSPDWMHSEPLDPIVIKEGKENEIKIHKKNDCVMRVLSALIVGIGLGALGSFAGMFVWTLFAKRRPVSPEEYAMKPVVDSKSLSK
;
A
#
# COMPACT_ATOMS: atom_id res chain seq x y z
N MET A 1 -17.57 56.09 -2.41
CA MET A 1 -17.69 54.77 -3.06
C MET A 1 -17.78 53.72 -1.97
N ALA A 2 -18.94 53.10 -1.78
CA ALA A 2 -19.11 52.04 -0.79
C ALA A 2 -18.48 50.74 -1.32
N SER A 3 -17.52 50.18 -0.59
CA SER A 3 -16.92 48.89 -0.92
C SER A 3 -17.99 47.80 -0.84
N ASN A 4 -18.18 47.05 -1.93
CA ASN A 4 -19.22 46.03 -2.04
C ASN A 4 -18.87 44.83 -1.13
N PRO A 5 -19.67 44.52 -0.09
CA PRO A 5 -19.31 43.53 0.93
C PRO A 5 -19.14 42.11 0.36
N THR A 6 -19.74 41.82 -0.79
CA THR A 6 -19.60 40.55 -1.52
C THR A 6 -18.16 40.23 -1.93
N SER A 7 -17.34 41.24 -2.22
CA SER A 7 -15.94 41.06 -2.63
C SER A 7 -15.07 40.51 -1.49
N ILE A 8 -15.32 40.95 -0.26
CA ILE A 8 -14.51 40.55 0.91
C ILE A 8 -14.78 39.08 1.29
N TYR A 9 -16.04 38.64 1.27
CA TYR A 9 -16.37 37.24 1.53
C TYR A 9 -15.79 36.30 0.46
N PHE A 10 -15.74 36.75 -0.79
CA PHE A 10 -15.13 35.98 -1.88
C PHE A 10 -13.62 35.84 -1.67
N ILE A 11 -12.93 36.90 -1.27
CA ILE A 11 -11.49 36.87 -0.95
C ILE A 11 -11.21 35.97 0.25
N ILE A 12 -12.01 36.05 1.32
CA ILE A 12 -11.88 35.18 2.49
C ILE A 12 -12.11 33.71 2.11
N LEU A 13 -13.10 33.42 1.27
CA LEU A 13 -13.38 32.06 0.79
C LEU A 13 -12.21 31.51 -0.05
N CYS A 14 -11.66 32.32 -0.97
CA CYS A 14 -10.47 31.95 -1.74
C CYS A 14 -9.24 31.73 -0.86
N ILE A 15 -9.06 32.56 0.17
CA ILE A 15 -7.99 32.39 1.15
C ILE A 15 -8.19 31.09 1.93
N PHE A 16 -9.41 30.79 2.38
CA PHE A 16 -9.74 29.56 3.12
C PHE A 16 -9.50 28.31 2.27
N THR A 17 -9.84 28.32 0.97
CA THR A 17 -9.56 27.20 0.06
C THR A 17 -8.07 27.06 -0.28
N LEU A 18 -7.29 28.15 -0.30
CA LEU A 18 -5.84 28.11 -0.52
C LEU A 18 -5.06 27.60 0.70
N PHE A 19 -5.57 27.82 1.92
CA PHE A 19 -4.94 27.34 3.16
C PHE A 19 -5.37 25.92 3.54
N PHE A 20 -6.55 25.47 3.14
CA PHE A 20 -6.96 24.06 3.25
C PHE A 20 -6.55 23.30 1.98
N LYS A 21 -5.26 23.00 1.83
CA LYS A 21 -4.88 21.89 0.97
C LYS A 21 -5.53 20.63 1.56
N PRO A 22 -6.35 19.88 0.80
CA PRO A 22 -6.78 18.58 1.27
C PRO A 22 -5.51 17.78 1.57
N LEU A 23 -5.41 17.27 2.80
CA LEU A 23 -4.39 16.28 3.12
C LEU A 23 -4.78 15.05 2.30
N ILE A 24 -4.27 14.96 1.08
CA ILE A 24 -4.46 13.77 0.24
C ILE A 24 -3.75 12.65 0.99
N ALA A 25 -4.53 11.83 1.69
CA ALA A 25 -4.03 10.58 2.23
C ALA A 25 -3.57 9.76 1.03
N GLU A 26 -2.26 9.54 0.92
CA GLU A 26 -1.71 8.67 -0.11
C GLU A 26 -2.34 7.28 0.10
N SER A 27 -3.11 6.80 -0.87
CA SER A 27 -3.81 5.53 -0.74
C SER A 27 -2.78 4.40 -0.71
N ASN A 28 -2.79 3.59 0.35
CA ASN A 28 -1.98 2.38 0.43
C ASN A 28 -2.39 1.42 -0.69
N SER A 29 -1.45 1.02 -1.54
CA SER A 29 -1.67 -0.01 -2.56
C SER A 29 -2.01 -1.33 -1.86
N SER A 30 -3.21 -1.84 -2.09
CA SER A 30 -3.65 -3.11 -1.51
C SER A 30 -4.70 -3.81 -2.36
N PHE A 31 -4.74 -5.13 -2.24
CA PHE A 31 -5.80 -6.00 -2.76
C PHE A 31 -5.90 -7.27 -1.93
N SER A 32 -7.05 -7.94 -2.00
CA SER A 32 -7.25 -9.26 -1.39
C SER A 32 -8.26 -10.06 -2.19
N PHE A 33 -7.80 -11.18 -2.73
CA PHE A 33 -8.61 -12.17 -3.43
C PHE A 33 -8.57 -13.48 -2.64
N GLN A 34 -9.73 -13.90 -2.13
CA GLN A 34 -9.91 -15.22 -1.51
C GLN A 34 -10.21 -16.31 -2.55
N ASN A 35 -10.64 -15.88 -3.74
CA ASN A 35 -10.79 -16.63 -4.97
C ASN A 35 -10.70 -15.63 -6.13
N PHE A 36 -10.73 -16.13 -7.37
CA PHE A 36 -10.52 -15.35 -8.58
C PHE A 36 -11.72 -15.41 -9.52
N ASN A 37 -12.94 -15.51 -8.96
CA ASN A 37 -14.16 -15.33 -9.76
C ASN A 37 -14.01 -14.07 -10.62
N LYS A 38 -14.21 -14.22 -11.93
CA LYS A 38 -14.03 -13.16 -12.95
C LYS A 38 -15.04 -12.03 -12.75
N SER A 39 -14.87 -11.25 -11.70
CA SER A 39 -15.54 -9.98 -11.50
C SER A 39 -14.75 -8.88 -12.21
N SER A 40 -15.40 -7.76 -12.52
CA SER A 40 -14.75 -6.56 -13.05
C SER A 40 -13.60 -6.05 -12.16
N SER A 41 -13.59 -6.40 -10.86
CA SER A 41 -12.51 -6.04 -9.93
C SER A 41 -11.25 -6.87 -10.09
N PHE A 42 -11.31 -8.11 -10.59
CA PHE A 42 -10.11 -8.91 -10.86
C PHE A 42 -9.30 -8.32 -12.03
N GLU A 43 -9.96 -8.12 -13.17
CA GLU A 43 -9.34 -7.64 -14.41
C GLU A 43 -8.78 -6.22 -14.30
N SER A 44 -9.27 -5.41 -13.36
CA SER A 44 -8.72 -4.06 -13.11
C SER A 44 -7.51 -4.05 -12.18
N VAL A 45 -7.25 -5.14 -11.45
CA VAL A 45 -6.23 -5.20 -10.39
C VAL A 45 -5.08 -6.12 -10.79
N LEU A 46 -5.37 -7.27 -11.41
CA LEU A 46 -4.38 -8.29 -11.76
C LEU A 46 -4.25 -8.43 -13.28
N ALA A 47 -3.03 -8.72 -13.74
CA ALA A 47 -2.69 -9.06 -15.12
C ALA A 47 -2.16 -10.50 -15.16
N LEU A 48 -2.59 -11.27 -16.16
CA LEU A 48 -2.11 -12.62 -16.42
C LEU A 48 -1.25 -12.62 -17.70
N TYR A 49 -0.15 -13.37 -17.66
CA TYR A 49 0.84 -13.47 -18.72
C TYR A 49 1.22 -14.93 -18.97
N GLY A 50 1.64 -15.22 -20.20
CA GLY A 50 1.96 -16.59 -20.63
C GLY A 50 0.73 -17.48 -20.61
N ASP A 51 0.89 -18.69 -20.10
CA ASP A 51 -0.16 -19.69 -19.97
C ASP A 51 -1.09 -19.47 -18.76
N ALA A 52 -0.83 -18.42 -17.97
CA ALA A 52 -1.60 -18.16 -16.77
C ALA A 52 -3.08 -17.90 -17.09
N LYS A 53 -3.97 -18.63 -16.42
CA LYS A 53 -5.42 -18.49 -16.60
C LYS A 53 -6.18 -18.69 -15.30
N VAL A 54 -7.33 -18.04 -15.19
CA VAL A 54 -8.30 -18.34 -14.13
C VAL A 54 -9.06 -19.61 -14.51
N GLU A 55 -9.14 -20.57 -13.58
CA GLU A 55 -9.96 -21.77 -13.74
C GLU A 55 -11.45 -21.43 -13.97
N HIS A 56 -12.18 -22.31 -14.63
CA HIS A 56 -13.57 -22.01 -15.08
C HIS A 56 -14.51 -21.65 -13.91
N ASP A 57 -14.31 -22.27 -12.75
CA ASP A 57 -15.08 -22.01 -11.53
C ASP A 57 -14.55 -20.83 -10.70
N GLY A 58 -13.48 -20.16 -11.14
CA GLY A 58 -12.85 -19.04 -10.44
C GLY A 58 -12.12 -19.44 -9.14
N SER A 59 -11.93 -20.73 -8.88
CA SER A 59 -11.35 -21.21 -7.62
C SER A 59 -9.84 -20.96 -7.49
N SER A 60 -9.12 -20.85 -8.61
CA SER A 60 -7.68 -20.59 -8.66
C SER A 60 -7.24 -19.94 -9.96
N ILE A 61 -6.02 -19.36 -9.93
CA ILE A 61 -5.22 -19.07 -11.11
C ILE A 61 -4.29 -20.26 -11.32
N GLN A 62 -4.40 -20.94 -12.46
CA GLN A 62 -3.40 -21.88 -12.95
C GLN A 62 -2.27 -21.09 -13.61
N LEU A 63 -1.07 -21.15 -13.05
CA LEU A 63 0.13 -20.52 -13.64
C LEU A 63 0.81 -21.45 -14.65
N THR A 64 0.82 -22.76 -14.40
CA THR A 64 1.39 -23.75 -15.33
C THR A 64 0.42 -24.89 -15.58
N GLY A 65 0.33 -25.32 -16.84
CA GLY A 65 -0.49 -26.44 -17.30
C GLY A 65 0.23 -27.79 -17.21
N PRO A 66 -0.46 -28.89 -17.57
CA PRO A 66 0.09 -30.25 -17.46
C PRO A 66 1.09 -30.60 -18.59
N LEU A 67 1.24 -29.70 -19.57
CA LEU A 67 2.19 -29.83 -20.66
C LEU A 67 3.56 -29.33 -20.21
N GLU A 68 4.61 -29.97 -20.72
CA GLU A 68 5.98 -29.46 -20.58
C GLU A 68 6.10 -28.08 -21.24
N SER A 69 7.03 -27.29 -20.73
CA SER A 69 7.36 -25.92 -21.12
C SER A 69 6.21 -24.93 -20.95
N SER A 70 5.34 -25.15 -19.96
CA SER A 70 4.30 -24.21 -19.58
C SER A 70 4.81 -23.19 -18.58
N ALA A 71 4.64 -21.91 -18.91
CA ALA A 71 5.10 -20.79 -18.10
C ALA A 71 3.99 -19.75 -17.96
N GLY A 72 3.80 -19.24 -16.74
CA GLY A 72 2.76 -18.25 -16.50
C GLY A 72 3.06 -17.37 -15.31
N ARG A 73 2.50 -16.16 -15.36
CA ARG A 73 2.74 -15.12 -14.37
C ARG A 73 1.46 -14.33 -14.09
N VAL A 74 1.24 -14.00 -12.82
CA VAL A 74 0.21 -13.04 -12.40
C VAL A 74 0.87 -11.84 -11.75
N ILE A 75 0.53 -10.63 -12.19
CA ILE A 75 1.12 -9.36 -11.74
C ILE A 75 0.04 -8.46 -11.15
N PHE A 76 0.37 -7.76 -10.06
CA PHE A 76 -0.43 -6.65 -9.57
C PHE A 76 -0.17 -5.40 -10.42
N LYS A 77 -1.21 -4.89 -11.10
CA LYS A 77 -1.09 -3.84 -12.12
C LYS A 77 -0.64 -2.49 -11.57
N ASN A 78 -0.99 -2.18 -10.32
CA ASN A 78 -0.73 -0.85 -9.77
C ASN A 78 0.69 -0.76 -9.21
N PRO A 79 1.53 0.17 -9.70
CA PRO A 79 2.87 0.35 -9.19
C PRO A 79 2.83 0.76 -7.71
N ILE A 80 3.79 0.26 -6.96
CA ILE A 80 3.97 0.55 -5.54
C ILE A 80 5.18 1.47 -5.41
N LYS A 81 4.98 2.70 -4.98
CA LYS A 81 6.09 3.63 -4.73
C LYS A 81 6.98 3.11 -3.61
N PHE A 82 8.29 3.26 -3.72
CA PHE A 82 9.21 2.95 -2.61
C PHE A 82 8.94 3.85 -1.42
N TYR A 83 8.62 5.12 -1.65
CA TYR A 83 8.42 6.10 -0.59
C TYR A 83 6.98 6.61 -0.57
N GLY A 84 6.41 6.76 0.61
CA GLY A 84 5.08 7.35 0.80
C GLY A 84 4.96 8.10 2.12
N GLY A 85 3.88 8.88 2.24
CA GLY A 85 3.55 9.66 3.43
C GLY A 85 4.25 11.02 3.52
N ILE A 86 3.91 11.76 4.57
CA ILE A 86 4.49 13.08 4.88
C ILE A 86 4.95 13.05 6.35
N PRO A 87 6.27 13.03 6.64
CA PRO A 87 7.39 13.02 5.68
C PRO A 87 7.48 11.73 4.85
N LYS A 88 8.12 11.79 3.68
CA LYS A 88 8.34 10.62 2.82
C LYS A 88 9.16 9.57 3.58
N LYS A 89 8.63 8.36 3.70
CA LYS A 89 9.29 7.21 4.32
C LYS A 89 9.22 5.98 3.41
N LEU A 90 10.20 5.10 3.55
CA LEU A 90 10.22 3.83 2.83
C LEU A 90 9.00 3.00 3.23
N VAL A 91 8.29 2.43 2.26
CA VAL A 91 7.09 1.64 2.50
C VAL A 91 7.45 0.22 2.94
N SER A 92 6.73 -0.27 3.95
CA SER A 92 6.72 -1.68 4.32
C SER A 92 5.60 -2.38 3.55
N PHE A 93 5.70 -3.68 3.33
CA PHE A 93 4.62 -4.44 2.72
C PHE A 93 4.42 -5.82 3.35
N SER A 94 3.21 -6.33 3.22
CA SER A 94 2.86 -7.71 3.53
C SER A 94 2.17 -8.31 2.33
N THR A 95 2.56 -9.53 1.96
CA THR A 95 1.78 -10.34 1.04
C THR A 95 1.49 -11.70 1.65
N TYR A 96 0.33 -12.23 1.28
CA TYR A 96 -0.11 -13.56 1.63
C TYR A 96 -0.70 -14.22 0.40
N PHE A 97 -0.32 -15.46 0.13
CA PHE A 97 -0.96 -16.29 -0.87
C PHE A 97 -1.00 -17.74 -0.43
N SER A 98 -1.95 -18.47 -1.01
CA SER A 98 -2.02 -19.92 -0.88
C SER A 98 -1.92 -20.56 -2.25
N PHE A 99 -1.13 -21.61 -2.37
CA PHE A 99 -0.85 -22.28 -3.63
C PHE A 99 -0.73 -23.79 -3.45
N SER A 100 -0.64 -24.52 -4.55
CA SER A 100 -0.22 -25.92 -4.59
C SER A 100 0.63 -26.16 -5.83
N ILE A 101 1.61 -27.04 -5.71
CA ILE A 101 2.32 -27.61 -6.85
C ILE A 101 2.01 -29.10 -6.87
N SER A 102 1.45 -29.61 -7.97
CA SER A 102 1.18 -31.04 -8.10
C SER A 102 2.49 -31.83 -8.17
N SER A 103 2.42 -33.14 -7.95
CA SER A 103 3.49 -34.02 -8.40
C SER A 103 3.48 -34.06 -9.94
N GLY A 104 4.66 -34.16 -10.56
CA GLY A 104 4.81 -34.23 -12.01
C GLY A 104 5.50 -35.53 -12.46
N SER A 105 5.68 -35.67 -13.77
CA SER A 105 6.55 -36.69 -14.36
C SER A 105 8.02 -36.51 -13.93
N ARG A 106 8.37 -35.26 -13.63
CA ARG A 106 9.65 -34.78 -13.11
C ARG A 106 9.36 -33.66 -12.12
N ASN A 107 10.42 -33.16 -11.50
CA ASN A 107 10.36 -31.94 -10.73
C ASN A 107 10.79 -30.74 -11.59
N GLY A 108 10.29 -29.56 -11.23
CA GLY A 108 10.78 -28.27 -11.68
C GLY A 108 9.72 -27.37 -12.32
N ASP A 109 9.97 -26.06 -12.39
CA ASP A 109 10.92 -25.33 -11.51
C ASP A 109 10.28 -25.05 -10.15
N GLY A 110 9.00 -24.66 -10.15
CA GLY A 110 8.27 -24.34 -8.92
C GLY A 110 7.58 -22.99 -9.05
N LEU A 111 7.59 -22.21 -7.98
CA LEU A 111 6.90 -20.92 -7.90
C LEU A 111 7.84 -19.85 -7.33
N ALA A 112 7.75 -18.62 -7.83
CA ALA A 112 8.44 -17.48 -7.24
C ALA A 112 7.47 -16.32 -6.98
N PHE A 113 7.52 -15.75 -5.77
CA PHE A 113 7.04 -14.39 -5.55
C PHE A 113 8.10 -13.42 -6.02
N VAL A 114 7.74 -12.48 -6.88
CA VAL A 114 8.69 -11.59 -7.56
C VAL A 114 8.39 -10.14 -7.25
N VAL A 115 9.46 -9.38 -7.03
CA VAL A 115 9.46 -7.92 -6.93
C VAL A 115 10.41 -7.40 -7.99
N PHE A 116 9.93 -6.51 -8.85
CA PHE A 116 10.73 -5.91 -9.91
C PHE A 116 10.33 -4.46 -10.08
N SER A 117 11.16 -3.67 -10.76
CA SER A 117 10.82 -2.29 -11.08
C SER A 117 10.42 -2.13 -12.53
N ASP A 118 10.01 -0.91 -12.87
CA ASP A 118 9.67 -0.54 -14.25
C ASP A 118 10.84 -0.86 -15.21
N GLY A 119 10.50 -1.33 -16.40
CA GLY A 119 11.48 -1.82 -17.40
C GLY A 119 11.77 -3.33 -17.36
N TYR A 120 11.30 -4.09 -16.36
CA TYR A 120 11.42 -5.55 -16.37
C TYR A 120 10.50 -6.17 -17.47
N PRO A 121 10.98 -7.16 -18.26
CA PRO A 121 10.23 -7.71 -19.39
C PRO A 121 9.16 -8.71 -18.92
N VAL A 122 7.99 -8.21 -18.54
CA VAL A 122 6.90 -9.03 -17.97
C VAL A 122 6.31 -10.07 -18.92
N ASP A 123 6.42 -9.85 -20.24
CA ASP A 123 5.94 -10.76 -21.29
C ASP A 123 7.00 -11.80 -21.72
N LEU A 124 8.24 -11.67 -21.24
CA LEU A 124 9.33 -12.59 -21.57
C LEU A 124 9.38 -13.73 -20.55
N PHE A 125 9.45 -14.94 -21.08
CA PHE A 125 9.71 -16.17 -20.34
C PHE A 125 11.00 -16.78 -20.91
N ASP A 126 12.08 -16.72 -20.13
CA ASP A 126 13.39 -17.21 -20.55
C ASP A 126 13.53 -18.71 -20.25
N ASP A 127 13.70 -19.50 -21.31
CA ASP A 127 13.89 -20.95 -21.21
C ASP A 127 15.15 -21.34 -20.42
N ASN A 128 16.17 -20.46 -20.41
CA ASN A 128 17.40 -20.65 -19.65
C ASN A 128 17.28 -20.12 -18.21
N GLY A 129 16.29 -19.29 -17.94
CA GLY A 129 16.02 -18.71 -16.62
C GLY A 129 15.16 -19.63 -15.75
N SER A 130 15.03 -19.31 -14.46
CA SER A 130 14.18 -20.06 -13.51
C SER A 130 12.85 -19.37 -13.27
N TYR A 131 11.79 -20.16 -13.06
CA TYR A 131 10.41 -19.66 -12.83
C TYR A 131 9.89 -18.74 -13.96
N GLY A 132 10.49 -18.84 -15.16
CA GLY A 132 10.21 -17.98 -16.31
C GLY A 132 10.78 -16.57 -16.19
N LEU A 133 11.71 -16.33 -15.26
CA LEU A 133 12.36 -15.03 -15.05
C LEU A 133 13.64 -14.93 -15.87
N SER A 134 13.89 -13.75 -16.42
CA SER A 134 15.19 -13.37 -16.97
C SER A 134 16.02 -12.65 -15.91
N ASN A 135 17.32 -12.91 -15.91
CA ASN A 135 18.31 -12.26 -15.04
C ASN A 135 19.42 -11.59 -15.86
N GLY A 136 20.38 -10.96 -15.19
CA GLY A 136 21.53 -10.28 -15.79
C GLY A 136 21.59 -8.80 -15.46
N ASP A 137 22.57 -8.10 -16.04
CA ASP A 137 22.84 -6.68 -15.74
C ASP A 137 21.64 -5.78 -16.09
N ASP A 138 20.88 -6.16 -17.13
CA ASP A 138 19.72 -5.43 -17.62
C ASP A 138 18.42 -5.75 -16.84
N PHE A 139 18.35 -6.89 -16.15
CA PHE A 139 17.12 -7.40 -15.54
C PHE A 139 17.28 -7.67 -14.05
N LYS A 140 16.84 -6.70 -13.24
CA LYS A 140 16.90 -6.77 -11.78
C LYS A 140 15.56 -7.14 -11.16
N PHE A 141 15.58 -8.16 -10.32
CA PHE A 141 14.46 -8.62 -9.52
C PHE A 141 14.91 -9.03 -8.11
N LEU A 142 13.98 -9.04 -7.16
CA LEU A 142 14.05 -9.79 -5.93
C LEU A 142 13.01 -10.92 -6.03
N SER A 143 13.39 -12.14 -5.68
CA SER A 143 12.46 -13.27 -5.60
C SER A 143 12.47 -13.91 -4.22
N VAL A 144 11.31 -14.45 -3.85
CA VAL A 144 11.21 -15.53 -2.86
C VAL A 144 10.76 -16.77 -3.63
N GLU A 145 11.67 -17.70 -3.80
CA GLU A 145 11.46 -18.93 -4.57
C GLU A 145 10.95 -20.08 -3.71
N PHE A 146 10.17 -20.95 -4.33
CA PHE A 146 9.64 -22.20 -3.78
C PHE A 146 10.01 -23.29 -4.78
N ASP A 147 11.22 -23.80 -4.62
CA ASP A 147 11.89 -24.63 -5.60
C ASP A 147 11.60 -26.12 -5.39
N THR A 148 11.21 -26.76 -6.47
CA THR A 148 10.94 -28.20 -6.52
C THR A 148 12.06 -28.99 -7.22
N LEU A 149 12.96 -28.30 -7.92
CA LEU A 149 14.10 -28.86 -8.63
C LEU A 149 15.38 -28.66 -7.80
N MET A 150 16.34 -29.55 -7.99
CA MET A 150 17.70 -29.36 -7.46
C MET A 150 18.61 -29.09 -8.65
N ASP A 151 18.94 -27.83 -8.86
CA ASP A 151 19.90 -27.38 -9.84
C ASP A 151 21.29 -27.21 -9.21
N ASP A 152 22.19 -28.17 -9.46
CA ASP A 152 23.58 -28.13 -8.96
C ASP A 152 24.31 -26.84 -9.39
N LYS A 153 23.96 -26.29 -10.56
CA LYS A 153 24.51 -25.02 -11.08
C LYS A 153 24.19 -23.81 -10.21
N TYR A 154 23.10 -23.86 -9.45
CA TYR A 154 22.64 -22.80 -8.56
C TYR A 154 22.99 -23.06 -7.09
N GLY A 155 23.56 -24.23 -6.80
CA GLY A 155 23.98 -24.60 -5.46
C GLY A 155 22.84 -25.07 -4.58
N ASP A 156 21.76 -25.58 -5.19
CA ASP A 156 20.57 -25.99 -4.47
C ASP A 156 20.86 -27.12 -3.49
N MET A 157 20.30 -26.99 -2.29
CA MET A 157 20.49 -27.97 -1.23
C MET A 157 19.62 -29.24 -1.42
N ASN A 158 18.53 -29.14 -2.19
CA ASN A 158 17.58 -30.20 -2.55
C ASN A 158 16.44 -29.62 -3.40
N GLY A 159 15.59 -30.47 -3.98
CA GLY A 159 14.39 -30.06 -4.73
C GLY A 159 13.14 -29.86 -3.86
N ASN A 160 13.29 -29.33 -2.65
CA ASN A 160 12.17 -28.96 -1.78
C ASN A 160 12.61 -27.86 -0.80
N HIS A 161 12.93 -26.68 -1.34
CA HIS A 161 13.46 -25.58 -0.56
C HIS A 161 12.74 -24.26 -0.84
N VAL A 162 12.90 -23.32 0.09
CA VAL A 162 12.49 -21.93 -0.09
C VAL A 162 13.75 -21.08 -0.07
N GLY A 163 13.82 -20.10 -0.97
CA GLY A 163 14.99 -19.26 -1.20
C GLY A 163 14.65 -17.77 -1.28
N ILE A 164 15.68 -16.93 -1.22
CA ILE A 164 15.58 -15.48 -1.43
C ILE A 164 16.70 -15.08 -2.39
N ASP A 165 16.34 -14.59 -3.56
CA ASP A 165 17.30 -14.36 -4.65
C ASP A 165 17.29 -12.89 -5.07
N LEU A 166 18.46 -12.42 -5.49
CA LEU A 166 18.65 -11.04 -5.90
C LEU A 166 19.26 -10.99 -7.29
N SER A 167 18.38 -10.90 -8.30
CA SER A 167 18.74 -10.75 -9.72
C SER A 167 19.66 -11.84 -10.25
N ASN A 168 19.70 -12.98 -9.56
CA ASN A 168 20.39 -14.20 -9.91
C ASN A 168 19.54 -15.37 -9.38
N PHE A 169 19.88 -16.60 -9.77
CA PHE A 169 19.19 -17.81 -9.27
C PHE A 169 20.00 -18.52 -8.18
N VAL A 170 21.06 -17.89 -7.68
CA VAL A 170 21.82 -18.41 -6.53
C VAL A 170 21.30 -17.72 -5.29
N SER A 171 20.47 -18.43 -4.54
CA SER A 171 19.82 -17.94 -3.34
C SER A 171 20.80 -17.25 -2.37
N LEU A 172 20.51 -16.00 -1.98
CA LEU A 172 21.24 -15.32 -0.90
C LEU A 172 21.08 -16.06 0.43
N LYS A 173 19.90 -16.65 0.61
CA LYS A 173 19.58 -17.47 1.77
C LYS A 173 18.44 -18.42 1.43
N ALA A 174 18.67 -19.71 1.65
CA ALA A 174 17.69 -20.75 1.44
C ALA A 174 17.56 -21.68 2.65
N THR A 175 16.45 -22.41 2.74
CA THR A 175 16.24 -23.43 3.77
C THR A 175 15.42 -24.62 3.25
N ASN A 176 15.73 -25.81 3.76
CA ASN A 176 15.09 -27.06 3.39
C ASN A 176 13.71 -27.17 4.06
N LEU A 177 12.65 -27.25 3.26
CA LEU A 177 11.27 -27.31 3.75
C LEU A 177 10.93 -28.64 4.42
N SER A 178 11.70 -29.69 4.15
CA SER A 178 11.55 -31.00 4.79
C SER A 178 11.78 -30.92 6.30
N LEU A 179 12.62 -29.99 6.77
CA LEU A 179 12.85 -29.74 8.21
C LEU A 179 11.60 -29.18 8.91
N ALA A 180 10.72 -28.54 8.15
CA ALA A 180 9.43 -28.01 8.63
C ALA A 180 8.25 -28.95 8.31
N ASN A 181 8.49 -30.18 7.83
CA ASN A 181 7.48 -31.12 7.36
C ASN A 181 6.54 -30.53 6.28
N LEU A 182 7.12 -29.73 5.38
CA LEU A 182 6.45 -29.13 4.22
C LEU A 182 7.03 -29.74 2.94
N GLY A 183 6.16 -30.19 2.04
CA GLY A 183 6.55 -30.73 0.73
C GLY A 183 5.83 -29.95 -0.38
N LEU A 184 6.61 -29.27 -1.22
CA LEU A 184 6.11 -28.37 -2.26
C LEU A 184 5.31 -29.10 -3.35
N ASP A 185 5.83 -30.22 -3.83
CA ASP A 185 5.31 -31.06 -4.92
C ASP A 185 4.25 -32.08 -4.49
N SER A 186 3.77 -31.99 -3.25
CA SER A 186 2.81 -32.96 -2.69
C SER A 186 1.39 -32.80 -3.22
N GLY A 187 1.11 -31.77 -4.02
CA GLY A 187 -0.24 -31.38 -4.44
C GLY A 187 -1.11 -30.78 -3.32
N ASN A 188 -0.65 -30.84 -2.06
CA ASN A 188 -1.37 -30.24 -0.95
C ASN A 188 -1.28 -28.72 -1.01
N ARG A 189 -2.35 -28.06 -0.55
CA ARG A 189 -2.37 -26.60 -0.46
C ARG A 189 -1.45 -26.13 0.66
N LEU A 190 -0.59 -25.19 0.32
CA LEU A 190 0.33 -24.49 1.22
C LEU A 190 -0.05 -23.01 1.28
N GLN A 191 0.40 -22.31 2.31
CA GLN A 191 0.15 -20.89 2.50
C GLN A 191 1.39 -20.18 3.00
N VAL A 192 1.61 -18.97 2.50
CA VAL A 192 2.84 -18.19 2.66
C VAL A 192 2.51 -16.79 3.13
N TRP A 193 3.33 -16.25 4.03
CA TRP A 193 3.38 -14.84 4.38
C TRP A 193 4.79 -14.31 4.10
N ILE A 194 4.87 -13.24 3.34
CA ILE A 194 6.11 -12.50 3.13
C ILE A 194 5.89 -11.09 3.66
N ASP A 195 6.70 -10.70 4.64
CA ASP A 195 6.64 -9.38 5.26
C ASP A 195 7.97 -8.67 5.09
N TYR A 196 7.92 -7.52 4.43
CA TYR A 196 9.03 -6.58 4.36
C TYR A 196 8.79 -5.44 5.35
N GLU A 197 9.73 -5.25 6.28
CA GLU A 197 9.75 -4.13 7.21
C GLU A 197 10.85 -3.14 6.81
N SER A 198 10.45 -1.97 6.34
CA SER A 198 11.33 -0.96 5.77
C SER A 198 12.23 -0.30 6.79
N SER A 199 11.76 -0.11 8.03
CA SER A 199 12.53 0.50 9.13
C SER A 199 13.77 -0.30 9.48
N SER A 200 13.66 -1.64 9.50
CA SER A 200 14.77 -2.56 9.76
C SER A 200 15.33 -3.22 8.50
N ARG A 201 14.86 -2.83 7.31
CA ARG A 201 15.23 -3.42 6.01
C ARG A 201 15.13 -4.95 6.01
N ARG A 202 14.08 -5.50 6.62
CA ARG A 202 14.00 -6.92 6.97
C ARG A 202 12.89 -7.59 6.16
N LEU A 203 13.25 -8.59 5.37
CA LEU A 203 12.33 -9.49 4.69
C LEU A 203 12.20 -10.78 5.51
N GLU A 204 10.97 -11.16 5.83
CA GLU A 204 10.66 -12.41 6.53
C GLU A 204 9.72 -13.27 5.69
N VAL A 205 10.06 -14.55 5.57
CA VAL A 205 9.25 -15.56 4.87
C VAL A 205 8.77 -16.58 5.88
N ARG A 206 7.45 -16.76 5.94
CA ARG A 206 6.77 -17.78 6.76
C ARG A 206 5.92 -18.64 5.86
N MET A 207 5.84 -19.93 6.17
CA MET A 207 5.06 -20.87 5.39
C MET A 207 4.48 -21.96 6.28
N SER A 208 3.31 -22.47 5.91
CA SER A 208 2.67 -23.59 6.60
C SER A 208 1.75 -24.37 5.65
N LYS A 209 1.26 -25.52 6.11
CA LYS A 209 0.13 -26.20 5.46
C LYS A 209 -1.11 -25.31 5.53
N PHE A 210 -1.93 -25.33 4.48
CA PHE A 210 -3.15 -24.55 4.47
C PHE A 210 -4.06 -24.88 5.65
N GLY A 211 -4.68 -23.86 6.25
CA GLY A 211 -5.54 -24.00 7.43
C GLY A 211 -4.79 -24.10 8.76
N SER A 212 -3.45 -24.17 8.75
CA SER A 212 -2.65 -24.03 9.97
C SER A 212 -2.52 -22.56 10.38
N ASN A 213 -2.12 -22.31 11.64
CA ASN A 213 -1.80 -20.96 12.08
C ASN A 213 -0.51 -20.46 11.41
N ARG A 214 -0.41 -19.13 11.24
CA ARG A 214 0.83 -18.47 10.83
C ARG A 214 1.95 -18.80 11.84
N PRO A 215 3.08 -19.37 11.41
CA PRO A 215 4.22 -19.62 12.30
C PRO A 215 4.71 -18.32 12.96
N VAL A 216 5.12 -18.41 14.22
CA VAL A 216 5.71 -17.28 14.94
C VAL A 216 7.08 -16.96 14.33
N ASP A 217 7.94 -17.98 14.26
CA ASP A 217 9.28 -17.88 13.72
C ASP A 217 9.25 -17.96 12.18
N PRO A 218 9.99 -17.09 11.48
CA PRO A 218 10.12 -17.17 10.05
C PRO A 218 11.05 -18.31 9.62
N LEU A 219 10.76 -18.92 8.47
CA LEU A 219 11.66 -19.88 7.83
C LEU A 219 12.92 -19.18 7.32
N LEU A 220 12.74 -17.99 6.75
CA LEU A 220 13.83 -17.14 6.29
C LEU A 220 13.66 -15.71 6.80
N LEU A 221 14.80 -15.14 7.17
CA LEU A 221 14.94 -13.74 7.55
C LEU A 221 16.19 -13.21 6.87
N GLN A 222 16.05 -12.15 6.07
CA GLN A 222 17.14 -11.54 5.31
C GLN A 222 17.05 -10.02 5.39
N GLN A 223 18.21 -9.36 5.49
CA GLN A 223 18.28 -7.90 5.38
C GLN A 223 18.42 -7.51 3.90
N ILE A 224 17.48 -6.71 3.40
CA ILE A 224 17.39 -6.26 2.01
C ILE A 224 17.01 -4.78 1.99
N ASP A 225 17.75 -3.98 1.22
CA ASP A 225 17.46 -2.57 1.00
C ASP A 225 16.85 -2.40 -0.40
N LEU A 226 15.52 -2.48 -0.51
CA LEU A 226 14.83 -2.52 -1.81
C LEU A 226 15.20 -1.37 -2.77
N PRO A 227 15.27 -0.09 -2.33
CA PRO A 227 15.68 1.01 -3.22
C PRO A 227 17.10 0.86 -3.77
N LYS A 228 18.00 0.13 -3.10
CA LYS A 228 19.35 -0.09 -3.62
C LYS A 228 19.38 -1.06 -4.80
N ILE A 229 18.35 -1.88 -4.96
CA ILE A 229 18.21 -2.79 -6.11
C ILE A 229 17.90 -1.98 -7.37
N TRP A 230 17.04 -0.97 -7.25
CA TRP A 230 16.60 -0.08 -8.34
C TRP A 230 16.78 1.41 -7.95
N PRO A 231 18.03 1.91 -7.91
CA PRO A 231 18.31 3.27 -7.42
C PRO A 231 17.68 4.37 -8.27
N ASP A 232 17.44 4.10 -9.56
CA ASP A 232 16.92 5.06 -10.53
C ASP A 232 15.39 4.99 -10.69
N ASN A 233 14.71 4.16 -9.91
CA ASN A 233 13.27 3.93 -10.05
C ASN A 233 12.47 4.45 -8.84
N GLU A 234 11.25 4.92 -9.09
CA GLU A 234 10.39 5.49 -8.04
C GLU A 234 9.50 4.47 -7.32
N GLY A 235 9.39 3.26 -7.87
CA GLY A 235 8.53 2.21 -7.33
C GLY A 235 8.83 0.82 -7.88
N PHE A 236 7.98 -0.12 -7.55
CA PHE A 236 8.10 -1.53 -7.90
C PHE A 236 6.73 -2.15 -8.15
N PHE A 237 6.75 -3.29 -8.81
CA PHE A 237 5.63 -4.18 -9.04
C PHE A 237 5.86 -5.49 -8.30
N VAL A 238 4.78 -6.23 -8.09
CA VAL A 238 4.83 -7.53 -7.45
C VAL A 238 4.03 -8.55 -8.24
N GLY A 239 4.46 -9.80 -8.20
CA GLY A 239 3.85 -10.87 -8.94
C GLY A 239 4.13 -12.26 -8.38
N LEU A 240 3.50 -13.25 -9.00
CA LEU A 240 3.80 -14.66 -8.84
C LEU A 240 4.14 -15.23 -10.22
N SER A 241 5.26 -15.91 -10.36
CA SER A 241 5.77 -16.48 -11.62
C SER A 241 6.08 -17.95 -11.44
N SER A 242 5.72 -18.78 -12.42
CA SER A 242 5.99 -20.22 -12.39
C SER A 242 6.32 -20.70 -13.80
N PHE A 243 7.21 -21.68 -13.88
CA PHE A 243 7.60 -22.36 -15.10
C PHE A 243 7.82 -23.83 -14.76
N ASN A 244 7.35 -24.75 -15.59
CA ASN A 244 7.53 -26.18 -15.34
C ASN A 244 8.66 -26.81 -16.17
N ARG A 245 9.33 -26.08 -17.08
CA ARG A 245 10.42 -26.61 -17.92
C ARG A 245 10.05 -27.98 -18.52
N ASN A 246 10.82 -29.03 -18.20
CA ASN A 246 10.59 -30.39 -18.70
C ASN A 246 9.72 -31.24 -17.75
N SER A 247 8.88 -30.60 -16.94
CA SER A 247 8.00 -31.21 -15.96
C SER A 247 6.53 -31.02 -16.34
N SER A 248 5.67 -31.90 -15.83
CA SER A 248 4.21 -31.78 -15.93
C SER A 248 3.56 -31.21 -14.65
N GLN A 249 4.35 -30.58 -13.78
CA GLN A 249 3.84 -29.99 -12.54
C GLN A 249 2.89 -28.82 -12.80
N LEU A 250 1.73 -28.89 -12.15
CA LEU A 250 0.71 -27.84 -12.14
C LEU A 250 0.95 -26.91 -10.96
N CYS A 251 1.09 -25.62 -11.22
CA CYS A 251 1.12 -24.59 -10.20
C CYS A 251 -0.21 -23.83 -10.17
N ASN A 252 -0.92 -23.91 -9.04
CA ASN A 252 -2.19 -23.21 -8.83
C ASN A 252 -2.08 -22.25 -7.64
N VAL A 253 -2.55 -21.02 -7.82
CA VAL A 253 -2.72 -20.02 -6.75
C VAL A 253 -4.21 -19.92 -6.43
N TYR A 254 -4.59 -20.11 -5.17
CA TYR A 254 -5.99 -20.13 -4.71
C TYR A 254 -6.44 -18.82 -4.07
N SER A 255 -5.52 -18.10 -3.44
CA SER A 255 -5.78 -16.80 -2.85
C SER A 255 -4.52 -15.96 -2.91
N TRP A 256 -4.67 -14.65 -3.04
CA TRP A 256 -3.55 -13.71 -3.01
C TRP A 256 -4.00 -12.37 -2.45
N SER A 257 -3.20 -11.81 -1.55
CA SER A 257 -3.37 -10.49 -1.01
C SER A 257 -2.04 -9.77 -0.88
N PHE A 258 -2.10 -8.47 -1.03
CA PHE A 258 -0.98 -7.58 -0.87
C PHE A 258 -1.46 -6.32 -0.17
N LYS A 259 -0.64 -5.77 0.71
CA LYS A 259 -0.88 -4.44 1.28
C LYS A 259 0.44 -3.76 1.58
N THR A 260 0.52 -2.48 1.26
CA THR A 260 1.54 -1.60 1.82
C THR A 260 1.12 -1.08 3.20
N ARG A 261 2.12 -0.81 4.03
CA ARG A 261 1.96 -0.12 5.31
C ARG A 261 3.09 0.89 5.46
N GLN A 262 2.80 2.04 6.03
CA GLN A 262 3.84 3.00 6.40
C GLN A 262 4.47 2.56 7.72
N SER A 263 5.80 2.61 7.81
CA SER A 263 6.48 2.35 9.08
C SER A 263 6.14 3.48 10.07
N PRO A 264 5.59 3.16 11.26
CA PRO A 264 5.32 4.16 12.29
C PRO A 264 6.58 4.90 12.74
N ASP A 265 6.43 6.19 13.04
CA ASP A 265 7.50 7.10 13.50
C ASP A 265 8.18 6.66 14.81
N TRP A 266 7.59 5.74 15.57
CA TRP A 266 8.08 5.34 16.88
C TRP A 266 8.88 4.03 16.87
N MET A 267 9.00 3.34 15.72
CA MET A 267 9.89 2.18 15.55
C MET A 267 11.26 2.61 15.02
N HIS A 268 11.91 3.55 15.73
CA HIS A 268 13.33 3.85 15.55
C HIS A 268 14.14 3.01 16.52
N SER A 269 14.38 1.76 16.15
CA SER A 269 15.46 0.98 16.74
C SER A 269 16.26 0.40 15.60
N GLU A 270 17.14 1.22 15.02
CA GLU A 270 18.35 0.64 14.45
C GLU A 270 19.06 -0.09 15.60
N PRO A 271 19.46 -1.36 15.43
CA PRO A 271 20.30 -2.01 16.42
C PRO A 271 21.57 -1.17 16.58
N LEU A 272 21.84 -0.70 17.79
CA LEU A 272 23.07 0.02 18.12
C LEU A 272 24.26 -0.88 17.74
N ASP A 273 25.16 -0.37 16.90
CA ASP A 273 26.45 -1.02 16.66
C ASP A 273 27.28 -0.95 17.96
N PRO A 274 27.56 -2.09 18.62
CA PRO A 274 28.32 -2.11 19.87
C PRO A 274 29.77 -1.66 19.69
N ILE A 275 30.30 -1.62 18.46
CA ILE A 275 31.67 -1.20 18.17
C ILE A 275 31.81 0.32 18.32
N VAL A 276 30.80 1.08 17.90
CA VAL A 276 30.79 2.56 17.97
C VAL A 276 30.75 3.08 19.42
N ILE A 277 30.19 2.31 20.35
CA ILE A 277 30.05 2.71 21.77
C ILE A 277 31.40 2.67 22.50
N LYS A 278 32.39 1.89 22.02
CA LYS A 278 33.71 1.80 22.68
C LYS A 278 34.61 3.00 22.42
N GLU A 279 34.39 3.75 21.34
CA GLU A 279 35.27 4.87 20.97
C GLU A 279 34.66 6.26 21.25
N GLY A 280 33.37 6.34 21.57
CA GLY A 280 32.66 7.61 21.77
C GLY A 280 32.26 7.91 23.22
N LYS A 281 33.22 8.04 24.14
CA LYS A 281 32.96 8.59 25.49
C LYS A 281 33.84 9.82 25.76
N GLU A 282 33.44 10.93 25.17
CA GLU A 282 33.46 12.29 25.75
C GLU A 282 33.02 13.25 24.64
N ASN A 283 31.74 13.62 24.65
CA ASN A 283 31.24 14.91 24.20
C ASN A 283 29.74 14.97 24.51
N GLU A 284 29.38 15.83 25.47
CA GLU A 284 27.99 16.14 25.82
C GLU A 284 27.19 16.56 24.58
N ILE A 285 26.17 15.78 24.22
CA ILE A 285 25.15 16.22 23.29
C ILE A 285 24.22 17.17 24.04
N LYS A 286 24.36 18.48 23.78
CA LYS A 286 23.36 19.49 24.17
C LYS A 286 22.06 19.20 23.42
N ILE A 287 21.09 18.63 24.14
CA ILE A 287 19.71 18.46 23.67
C ILE A 287 19.12 19.85 23.37
N HIS A 288 18.87 20.13 22.09
CA HIS A 288 18.16 21.33 21.68
C HIS A 288 16.68 21.18 22.05
N LYS A 289 16.26 21.90 23.09
CA LYS A 289 14.93 21.86 23.68
C LYS A 289 13.88 22.41 22.70
N LYS A 290 12.98 21.51 22.29
CA LYS A 290 11.56 21.67 21.89
C LYS A 290 10.98 23.10 21.92
N ASN A 291 11.41 23.99 21.01
CA ASN A 291 10.80 25.30 20.82
C ASN A 291 9.66 25.28 19.77
N ASP A 292 9.66 24.32 18.85
CA ASP A 292 8.71 24.30 17.72
C ASP A 292 7.25 24.07 18.16
N CYS A 293 7.04 23.19 19.15
CA CYS A 293 5.71 22.90 19.69
C CYS A 293 5.09 24.09 20.43
N VAL A 294 5.92 24.82 21.21
CA VAL A 294 5.46 25.99 21.98
C VAL A 294 5.14 27.15 21.05
N MET A 295 5.97 27.37 20.02
CA MET A 295 5.73 28.43 19.03
C MET A 295 4.46 28.17 18.21
N ARG A 296 4.20 26.92 17.81
CA ARG A 296 2.95 26.54 17.11
C ARG A 296 1.69 26.79 17.95
N VAL A 297 1.74 26.46 19.24
CA VAL A 297 0.61 26.71 20.16
C VAL A 297 0.37 28.21 20.36
N LEU A 298 1.44 29.00 20.53
CA LEU A 298 1.34 30.46 20.65
C LEU A 298 0.77 31.11 19.38
N SER A 299 1.21 30.68 18.19
CA SER A 299 0.66 31.17 16.93
C SER A 299 -0.84 30.88 16.79
N ALA A 300 -1.29 29.67 17.14
CA ALA A 300 -2.71 29.32 17.09
C ALA A 300 -3.56 30.14 18.06
N LEU A 301 -3.05 30.42 19.27
CA LEU A 301 -3.71 31.26 20.27
C LEU A 301 -3.87 32.71 19.78
N ILE A 302 -2.83 33.29 19.21
CA ILE A 302 -2.86 34.67 18.69
C ILE A 302 -3.89 34.80 17.55
N VAL A 303 -3.92 33.82 16.63
CA VAL A 303 -4.89 33.79 15.54
C VAL A 303 -6.32 33.62 16.05
N GLY A 304 -6.54 32.73 17.02
CA GLY A 304 -7.86 32.52 17.63
C GLY A 304 -8.41 33.77 18.31
N ILE A 305 -7.57 34.51 19.05
CA ILE A 305 -7.96 35.77 19.70
C ILE A 305 -8.28 36.84 18.64
N GLY A 306 -7.46 36.95 17.60
CA GLY A 306 -7.68 37.91 16.51
C GLY A 306 -9.02 37.69 15.80
N LEU A 307 -9.34 36.44 15.46
CA LEU A 307 -10.60 36.08 14.79
C LEU A 307 -11.81 36.27 15.71
N GLY A 308 -11.70 35.93 17.00
CA GLY A 308 -12.76 36.13 17.98
C GLY A 308 -13.09 37.61 18.18
N ALA A 309 -12.06 38.47 18.29
CA ALA A 309 -12.24 39.91 18.39
C ALA A 309 -12.91 40.49 17.14
N LEU A 310 -12.49 40.05 15.94
CA LEU A 310 -13.06 40.50 14.68
C LEU A 310 -14.53 40.10 14.53
N GLY A 311 -14.87 38.86 14.88
CA GLY A 311 -16.25 38.36 14.86
C GLY A 311 -17.16 39.11 15.84
N SER A 312 -16.64 39.44 17.02
CA SER A 312 -17.34 40.25 18.02
C SER A 312 -17.64 41.66 17.50
N PHE A 313 -16.65 42.29 16.84
CA PHE A 313 -16.80 43.63 16.26
C PHE A 313 -17.83 43.64 15.12
N ALA A 314 -17.79 42.62 14.25
CA ALA A 314 -18.77 42.45 13.18
C ALA A 314 -20.19 42.24 13.75
N GLY A 315 -20.33 41.41 14.79
CA GLY A 315 -21.61 41.18 15.48
C GLY A 315 -22.20 42.46 16.07
N MET A 316 -21.38 43.27 16.76
CA MET A 316 -21.82 44.58 17.26
C MET A 316 -22.19 45.55 16.14
N PHE A 317 -21.42 45.58 15.05
CA PHE A 317 -21.72 46.44 13.92
C PHE A 317 -23.06 46.06 13.27
N VAL A 318 -23.29 44.76 13.06
CA VAL A 318 -24.58 44.24 12.58
C VAL A 318 -25.71 44.58 13.54
N TRP A 319 -25.51 44.41 14.85
CA TRP A 319 -26.50 44.78 15.86
C TRP A 319 -26.90 46.26 15.77
N THR A 320 -25.95 47.17 15.58
CA THR A 320 -26.27 48.62 15.45
C THR A 320 -27.07 48.96 14.19
N LEU A 321 -26.91 48.20 13.10
CA LEU A 321 -27.69 48.37 11.87
C LEU A 321 -29.15 47.93 12.06
N PHE A 322 -29.38 46.87 12.84
CA PHE A 322 -30.73 46.34 13.09
C PHE A 322 -31.44 47.04 14.27
N ALA A 323 -30.72 47.41 15.33
CA ALA A 323 -31.29 48.08 16.51
C ALA A 323 -31.82 49.49 16.22
N LYS A 324 -31.41 50.13 15.12
CA LYS A 324 -31.94 51.44 14.68
C LYS A 324 -33.29 51.35 13.95
N ARG A 325 -33.79 50.16 13.61
CA ARG A 325 -35.13 50.00 13.05
C ARG A 325 -36.15 49.97 14.19
N ARG A 326 -36.63 51.13 14.64
CA ARG A 326 -37.80 51.19 15.54
C ARG A 326 -39.04 50.65 14.80
N PRO A 327 -39.88 49.83 15.44
CA PRO A 327 -41.19 49.49 14.87
C PRO A 327 -42.06 50.75 14.85
N VAL A 328 -42.53 51.12 13.66
CA VAL A 328 -43.56 52.15 13.50
C VAL A 328 -44.89 51.53 13.92
N SER A 329 -45.51 52.07 14.97
CA SER A 329 -46.87 51.69 15.38
C SER A 329 -47.88 52.18 14.34
N PRO A 330 -48.93 51.42 13.99
CA PRO A 330 -50.02 51.90 13.16
C PRO A 330 -50.82 52.99 13.87
N GLU A 331 -51.31 53.95 13.09
CA GLU A 331 -52.16 55.08 13.49
C GLU A 331 -53.57 54.57 13.87
N GLU A 332 -54.10 55.00 15.01
CA GLU A 332 -55.46 54.66 15.47
C GLU A 332 -56.52 55.24 14.52
N TYR A 333 -57.38 54.38 13.96
CA TYR A 333 -58.53 54.79 13.16
C TYR A 333 -59.63 55.40 14.05
N ALA A 334 -59.93 56.69 13.84
CA ALA A 334 -61.08 57.36 14.41
C ALA A 334 -62.40 56.86 13.80
N MET A 335 -63.31 56.38 14.64
CA MET A 335 -64.67 55.97 14.27
C MET A 335 -65.61 57.19 14.21
N LYS A 336 -66.38 57.36 13.13
CA LYS A 336 -67.48 58.34 13.00
C LYS A 336 -68.56 57.82 12.03
N PRO A 337 -69.82 58.29 12.13
CA PRO A 337 -70.94 57.48 12.55
C PRO A 337 -71.90 57.07 11.42
N VAL A 338 -72.72 56.06 11.74
CA VAL A 338 -73.82 55.53 10.93
C VAL A 338 -74.83 56.62 10.59
N VAL A 339 -75.08 56.83 9.30
CA VAL A 339 -76.11 57.70 8.75
C VAL A 339 -77.41 56.91 8.62
N ASP A 340 -78.46 57.38 9.26
CA ASP A 340 -79.82 56.85 9.12
C ASP A 340 -80.76 58.03 8.84
N SER A 341 -81.32 58.10 7.64
CA SER A 341 -82.63 58.73 7.36
C SER A 341 -83.03 58.57 5.90
N LYS A 342 -84.03 57.71 5.66
CA LYS A 342 -84.95 57.79 4.52
C LYS A 342 -86.01 58.86 4.82
N SER A 343 -86.26 59.81 3.91
CA SER A 343 -87.62 60.31 3.59
C SER A 343 -87.66 61.40 2.50
N LEU A 344 -88.39 61.07 1.42
CA LEU A 344 -89.49 61.83 0.77
C LEU A 344 -89.30 63.17 0.03
N SER A 345 -89.84 63.13 -1.22
CA SER A 345 -90.42 64.19 -2.07
C SER A 345 -89.42 65.17 -2.72
N LYS A 346 -89.51 65.48 -4.03
CA LYS A 346 -90.70 65.68 -4.86
C LYS A 346 -90.41 65.37 -6.33
#